data_AF-A0A382GVJ9-F1
#
_entry.id   AF-A0A382GVJ9-F1
#
_cell.length_a   1.000
_cell.length_b   1.000
_cell.length_c   1.000
_cell.angle_alpha   90.00
_cell.angle_beta   90.00
_cell.angle_gamma   90.00
#
_symmetry.space_group_name_H-M   'P 1'
#
loop_
_entity.id
_entity.type
_entity.pdbx_description
1 polymer ?
#
loop_
_entity_poly.entity_id
_entity_poly.type
_entity_poly.pdbx_seq_one_letter_code
_entity_poly.pdbx_strand_id
1 'polypeptide(L)'
;WRNIVVPWGFCITENDDIWVCGSSPMKWRFNPKYPGAPLGCPPKDQVFMRFRPNGRLLQMWSIPKATDGEERPGELNWLHCLAVDESGNIYAGDIIGKRMQKFIRHID
;
A
#
# COMPACT_ATOMS: atom_id res chain seq x y z
N TRP A 1 -4.93 -1.13 15.49
CA TRP A 1 -5.38 -2.09 14.46
C TRP A 1 -4.59 -3.38 14.56
N ARG A 2 -5.12 -4.43 15.18
CA ARG A 2 -4.45 -5.73 15.18
C ARG A 2 -5.04 -6.58 14.05
N ASN A 3 -4.18 -7.22 13.27
CA ASN A 3 -4.55 -8.23 12.27
C ASN A 3 -5.41 -7.72 11.08
N ILE A 4 -5.31 -6.43 10.71
CA ILE A 4 -6.03 -5.86 9.55
C ILE A 4 -5.08 -5.59 8.39
N VAL A 5 -3.90 -5.05 8.68
CA VAL A 5 -2.90 -4.64 7.67
C VAL A 5 -1.50 -4.82 8.26
N VAL A 6 -0.54 -5.18 7.42
CA VAL A 6 0.89 -5.00 7.69
C VAL A 6 1.25 -3.66 7.06
N PRO A 7 1.37 -2.57 7.85
CA PRO A 7 1.58 -1.23 7.31
C PRO A 7 3.06 -1.04 6.92
N TRP A 8 3.29 -0.40 5.77
CA TRP A 8 4.61 0.11 5.40
C TRP A 8 4.68 1.64 5.48
N GLY A 9 3.58 2.31 5.15
CA GLY A 9 3.47 3.75 5.23
C GLY A 9 2.05 4.17 5.62
N PHE A 10 1.94 5.36 6.20
CA PHE A 10 0.65 5.98 6.49
C PHE A 10 0.76 7.50 6.40
N CYS A 11 -0.38 8.16 6.18
CA CYS A 11 -0.53 9.59 6.33
C CYS A 11 -1.87 9.91 7.01
N ILE A 12 -1.96 11.09 7.61
CA ILE A 12 -3.18 11.61 8.22
C ILE A 12 -3.59 12.82 7.40
N THR A 13 -4.84 12.89 6.97
CA THR A 13 -5.38 14.02 6.21
C THR A 13 -5.97 15.07 7.15
N GLU A 14 -6.28 16.25 6.62
CA GLU A 14 -6.91 17.34 7.39
C GLU A 14 -8.28 16.98 7.99
N ASN A 15 -8.96 15.95 7.45
CA ASN A 15 -10.23 15.44 7.96
C ASN A 15 -10.07 14.32 9.00
N ASP A 16 -8.88 14.18 9.57
CA ASP A 16 -8.45 13.11 10.50
C ASP A 16 -8.58 11.68 9.94
N ASP A 17 -8.69 11.53 8.62
CA ASP A 17 -8.66 10.20 8.02
C ASP A 17 -7.21 9.68 7.99
N ILE A 18 -7.02 8.46 8.49
CA ILE A 18 -5.73 7.78 8.50
C ILE A 18 -5.67 6.86 7.29
N TRP A 19 -4.85 7.24 6.32
CA TRP A 19 -4.58 6.40 5.16
C TRP A 19 -3.35 5.55 5.40
N VAL A 20 -3.43 4.28 5.04
CA VAL A 20 -2.37 3.30 5.23
C VAL A 20 -2.12 2.56 3.92
N CYS A 21 -0.85 2.35 3.60
CA CYS A 21 -0.44 1.42 2.57
C CYS A 21 0.29 0.24 3.20
N GLY A 22 0.09 -0.92 2.61
CA GLY A 22 0.47 -2.15 3.26
C GLY A 22 0.14 -3.36 2.43
N SER A 23 0.19 -4.50 3.10
CA SER A 23 -0.41 -5.76 2.64
C SER A 23 -1.50 -6.18 3.62
N SER A 24 -2.39 -7.06 3.16
CA SER A 24 -3.20 -7.80 4.12
C SER A 24 -2.32 -8.76 4.93
N PRO A 25 -2.75 -9.21 6.12
CA PRO A 25 -1.92 -10.00 7.02
C PRO A 25 -1.31 -11.22 6.34
N MET A 26 -0.01 -11.43 6.51
CA MET A 26 0.70 -12.55 5.92
C MET A 26 1.62 -13.23 6.93
N LYS A 27 1.89 -14.52 6.69
CA LYS A 27 2.90 -15.25 7.46
C LYS A 27 4.28 -14.71 7.09
N TRP A 28 5.10 -14.41 8.08
CA TRP A 28 6.51 -14.14 7.86
C TRP A 28 7.22 -15.38 7.32
N ARG A 29 7.96 -15.21 6.24
CA ARG A 29 8.67 -16.29 5.54
C ARG A 29 10.00 -15.77 5.04
N PHE A 30 10.99 -16.65 4.99
CA PHE A 30 12.20 -16.42 4.23
C PHE A 30 11.92 -16.65 2.75
N ASN A 31 12.39 -15.75 1.89
CA ASN A 31 12.35 -15.93 0.45
C ASN A 31 13.78 -16.00 -0.09
N PRO A 32 14.23 -17.14 -0.65
CA PRO A 32 15.58 -17.27 -1.21
C PRO A 32 15.89 -16.27 -2.33
N LYS A 33 14.87 -15.77 -3.04
CA LYS A 33 15.03 -14.72 -4.06
C LYS A 33 15.41 -13.37 -3.44
N TYR A 34 15.06 -13.12 -2.18
CA TYR A 34 15.35 -11.88 -1.46
C TYR A 34 15.98 -12.18 -0.08
N PRO A 35 17.22 -12.67 -0.04
CA PRO A 35 17.82 -13.19 1.18
C PRO A 35 18.10 -12.13 2.25
N GLY A 36 18.21 -10.86 1.86
CA GLY A 36 18.39 -9.72 2.76
C GLY A 36 17.11 -8.92 3.06
N ALA A 37 15.95 -9.37 2.56
CA ALA A 37 14.71 -8.63 2.76
C ALA A 37 14.14 -8.86 4.18
N PRO A 38 13.50 -7.85 4.78
CA PRO A 38 12.79 -8.01 6.04
C PRO A 38 11.72 -9.11 5.99
N LEU A 39 11.38 -9.67 7.15
CA LEU A 39 10.27 -10.60 7.27
C LEU A 39 8.96 -9.94 6.81
N GLY A 40 8.22 -10.63 5.94
CA GLY A 40 7.02 -10.07 5.29
C GLY A 40 7.29 -9.46 3.91
N CYS A 41 8.54 -9.51 3.44
CA CYS A 41 8.91 -9.25 2.04
C CYS A 41 9.27 -10.57 1.31
N PRO A 42 8.96 -10.71 0.01
CA PRO A 42 8.11 -9.81 -0.76
C PRO A 42 6.68 -9.83 -0.21
N PRO A 43 5.94 -8.72 -0.35
CA PRO A 43 4.57 -8.71 0.07
C PRO A 43 3.71 -9.66 -0.77
N LYS A 44 2.72 -10.30 -0.14
CA LYS A 44 1.78 -11.17 -0.85
C LYS A 44 0.79 -10.40 -1.75
N ASP A 45 0.43 -9.19 -1.32
CA ASP A 45 -0.52 -8.29 -1.97
C ASP A 45 -0.18 -6.83 -1.60
N GLN A 46 -0.88 -5.88 -2.20
CA GLN A 46 -0.71 -4.46 -1.90
C GLN A 46 -2.07 -3.82 -1.73
N VAL A 47 -2.22 -3.05 -0.67
CA VAL A 47 -3.49 -2.43 -0.31
C VAL A 47 -3.30 -0.96 0.06
N PHE A 48 -4.30 -0.17 -0.30
CA PHE A 48 -4.60 1.10 0.34
C PHE A 48 -5.78 0.89 1.29
N MET A 49 -5.69 1.45 2.49
CA MET A 49 -6.79 1.43 3.46
C MET A 49 -7.00 2.81 4.04
N ARG A 50 -8.26 3.18 4.28
CA ARG A 50 -8.64 4.44 4.95
C ARG A 50 -9.37 4.13 6.25
N PHE A 51 -8.89 4.69 7.35
CA PHE A 51 -9.47 4.53 8.68
C PHE A 51 -9.91 5.86 9.28
N ARG A 52 -10.90 5.82 10.18
CA ARG A 52 -11.10 6.88 11.17
C ARG A 52 -10.10 6.76 12.33
N PRO A 53 -9.86 7.82 13.12
CA PRO A 53 -8.95 7.78 14.27
C PRO A 53 -9.34 6.74 15.33
N ASN A 54 -10.64 6.50 15.51
CA ASN A 54 -11.15 5.44 16.41
C ASN A 54 -10.87 4.01 15.91
N GLY A 55 -10.26 3.90 14.74
CA GLY A 55 -9.80 2.68 14.13
C GLY A 55 -10.80 1.96 13.24
N ARG A 56 -11.97 2.55 12.97
CA ARG A 56 -12.94 2.02 12.01
C ARG A 56 -12.38 2.10 10.59
N LEU A 57 -12.30 0.96 9.90
CA LEU A 57 -11.99 0.90 8.47
C LEU A 57 -13.17 1.45 7.67
N LEU A 58 -12.90 2.42 6.80
CA LEU A 58 -13.89 3.01 5.90
C LEU A 58 -13.81 2.41 4.50
N GLN A 59 -12.59 2.22 3.98
CA GLN A 59 -12.35 1.76 2.61
C GLN A 59 -11.07 0.93 2.53
N MET A 60 -11.06 -0.01 1.59
CA MET A 60 -9.90 -0.83 1.24
C MET A 60 -9.89 -1.03 -0.26
N TRP A 61 -8.72 -0.86 -0.88
CA TRP A 61 -8.47 -1.19 -2.27
C TRP A 61 -7.24 -2.08 -2.37
N SER A 62 -7.34 -3.17 -3.11
CA SER A 62 -6.18 -3.98 -3.50
C SER A 62 -5.62 -3.49 -4.83
N ILE A 63 -4.31 -3.32 -4.91
CA ILE A 63 -3.59 -2.99 -6.14
C ILE A 63 -2.84 -4.23 -6.63
N PRO A 64 -2.93 -4.57 -7.92
CA PRO A 64 -2.18 -5.69 -8.47
C PRO A 64 -0.70 -5.60 -8.14
N LYS A 65 -0.13 -6.71 -7.65
CA LYS A 65 1.30 -6.83 -7.45
C LYS A 65 1.95 -7.23 -8.76
N ALA A 66 2.85 -6.39 -9.25
CA ALA A 66 3.60 -6.65 -10.46
C ALA A 66 4.70 -7.71 -10.26
N THR A 67 5.13 -8.26 -11.39
CA THR A 67 6.32 -9.09 -11.51
C THR A 67 7.55 -8.19 -11.69
N ASP A 68 8.64 -8.53 -11.02
CA ASP A 68 9.89 -7.75 -11.11
C ASP A 68 10.36 -7.62 -12.56
N GLY A 69 10.53 -6.38 -13.02
CA GLY A 69 10.98 -6.07 -14.38
C GLY A 69 9.88 -6.10 -15.44
N GLU A 70 8.63 -6.39 -15.07
CA GLU A 70 7.47 -6.42 -15.97
C GLU A 70 6.35 -5.48 -15.51
N GLU A 71 6.68 -4.49 -14.69
CA GLU A 71 5.68 -3.64 -14.07
C GLU A 71 4.90 -2.76 -15.07
N ARG A 72 3.57 -2.69 -14.91
CA ARG A 72 2.69 -1.87 -15.76
C ARG A 72 2.02 -0.71 -15.00
N PRO A 73 1.56 0.34 -15.70
CA PRO A 73 0.69 1.35 -15.09
C PRO A 73 -0.54 0.71 -14.44
N GLY A 74 -0.86 1.13 -13.21
CA GLY A 74 -1.95 0.58 -12.41
C GLY A 74 -1.54 -0.61 -11.52
N GLU A 75 -0.36 -1.20 -11.72
CA GLU A 75 0.24 -2.19 -10.83
C GLU A 75 1.29 -1.54 -9.94
N LEU A 76 1.60 -2.14 -8.79
CA LEU A 76 2.70 -1.70 -7.92
C LEU A 76 3.64 -2.87 -7.64
N ASN A 77 4.90 -2.62 -7.26
CA ASN A 77 5.82 -3.66 -6.82
C ASN A 77 6.56 -3.27 -5.52
N TRP A 78 5.98 -3.67 -4.39
CA TRP A 78 6.43 -3.33 -3.04
C TRP A 78 6.15 -1.86 -2.69
N LEU A 79 4.87 -1.52 -2.66
CA LEU A 79 4.35 -0.27 -2.14
C LEU A 79 4.89 0.03 -0.75
N HIS A 80 5.52 1.19 -0.54
CA HIS A 80 6.10 1.55 0.77
C HIS A 80 5.65 2.90 1.32
N CYS A 81 5.18 3.81 0.47
CA CYS A 81 4.68 5.10 0.93
C CYS A 81 3.43 5.51 0.15
N LEU A 82 2.64 6.37 0.79
CA LEU A 82 1.52 7.03 0.15
C LEU A 82 1.40 8.49 0.63
N ALA A 83 0.86 9.34 -0.24
CA ALA A 83 0.32 10.64 0.13
C ALA A 83 -1.06 10.80 -0.50
N VAL A 84 -1.91 11.62 0.10
CA VAL A 84 -3.28 11.87 -0.38
C VAL A 84 -3.46 13.37 -0.56
N ASP A 85 -3.96 13.79 -1.73
CA ASP A 85 -4.32 15.20 -1.97
C ASP A 85 -5.76 15.51 -1.51
N GLU A 86 -6.13 16.79 -1.53
CA GLU A 86 -7.46 17.29 -1.11
C GLU A 86 -8.62 16.66 -1.91
N SER A 87 -8.37 16.24 -3.16
CA SER A 87 -9.36 15.54 -3.98
C SER A 87 -9.47 14.04 -3.64
N GLY A 88 -8.62 13.55 -2.74
CA GLY A 88 -8.54 12.15 -2.35
C GLY A 88 -7.80 11.27 -3.36
N ASN A 89 -7.01 11.84 -4.28
CA ASN A 89 -6.12 11.05 -5.13
C ASN A 89 -4.95 10.54 -4.30
N ILE A 90 -4.47 9.35 -4.65
CA ILE A 90 -3.38 8.69 -3.92
C ILE A 90 -2.11 8.73 -4.76
N TYR A 91 -1.02 9.25 -4.19
CA TYR A 91 0.32 9.16 -4.74
C TYR A 91 1.03 8.01 -4.03
N ALA A 92 1.46 7.00 -4.78
CA ALA A 92 2.00 5.77 -4.24
C ALA A 92 3.46 5.57 -4.68
N GLY A 93 4.34 5.26 -3.73
CA GLY A 93 5.75 4.94 -3.99
C GLY A 93 5.99 3.44 -4.14
N ASP A 94 6.52 3.07 -5.31
CA ASP A 94 6.81 1.71 -5.74
C ASP A 94 8.33 1.49 -5.75
N ILE A 95 8.87 0.72 -4.79
CA ILE A 95 10.33 0.64 -4.60
C ILE A 95 11.02 -0.36 -5.53
N ILE A 96 10.34 -1.43 -5.96
CA ILE A 96 10.91 -2.35 -6.95
C ILE A 96 10.65 -1.85 -8.37
N GLY A 97 9.45 -1.31 -8.62
CA GLY A 97 9.12 -0.66 -9.89
C GLY A 97 9.81 0.70 -10.08
N LYS A 98 10.53 1.19 -9.05
CA LYS A 98 11.35 2.43 -9.05
C LYS A 98 10.62 3.64 -9.60
N ARG A 99 9.35 3.79 -9.24
CA ARG A 99 8.49 4.87 -9.73
C ARG A 99 7.53 5.35 -8.66
N MET A 100 6.88 6.48 -8.95
CA MET A 100 5.65 6.87 -8.27
C MET A 100 4.48 6.80 -9.24
N GLN A 101 3.29 6.53 -8.72
CA GLN A 101 2.05 6.56 -9.49
C GLN A 101 0.98 7.37 -8.76
N LYS A 102 0.18 8.11 -9.52
CA LYS A 102 -1.01 8.80 -9.03
C LYS A 102 -2.25 8.00 -9.41
N PHE A 103 -3.03 7.58 -8.42
CA PHE A 103 -4.32 6.94 -8.58
C PHE A 103 -5.42 7.98 -8.40
N ILE A 104 -6.20 8.19 -9.46
CA ILE A 104 -7.26 9.19 -9.48
C ILE A 104 -8.51 8.62 -8.81
N ARG A 105 -9.07 9.38 -7.88
CA ARG A 105 -10.35 9.03 -7.28
C ARG A 105 -11.48 9.48 -8.20
N HIS A 106 -12.22 8.51 -8.74
CA HIS A 106 -13.47 8.76 -9.43
C HIS A 106 -14.61 8.73 -8.41
N ILE A 107 -15.39 9.81 -8.36
CA ILE A 107 -16.65 9.89 -7.63
C ILE A 107 -17.69 10.01 -8.73
N ASP A 108 -18.18 8.86 -9.20
CA ASP A 108 -19.36 8.81 -10.06
C ASP A 108 -20.61 9.16 -9.24
#